data_AF-A0A1I7UGL3-F1
#
_entry.id   AF-A0A1I7UGL3-F1
#
_cell.length_a   1.000
_cell.length_b   1.000
_cell.length_c   1.000
_cell.angle_alpha   90.00
_cell.angle_beta   90.00
_cell.angle_gamma   90.00
#
_symmetry.space_group_name_H-M   'P 1'
#
loop_
_entity.id
_entity.type
_entity.pdbx_description
1 polymer ?
#
loop_
_entity_poly.entity_id
_entity_poly.type
_entity_poly.pdbx_seq_one_letter_code
_entity_poly.pdbx_strand_id
1 'polypeptide(L)'
;MRREEYEAPLHMNRFVCEPAQMMINNTVYKIDRISSISYFDKDDKVGEPSNYLEFRTTSRRRCALERLLTDQTIEEAMIYLTGVFFSWRQGPVHVKCFGVIGNASYLPGDITFKTKCLQLPHSGLEKAIESITTSIDESSFPLDTVVITEARRDHEIMPYHHQWIKEAGYLQILDRQKVVNWLPTMMALTNKEIHLQSWTFLKDECAGLIEDFMEMGRDPGTSISIAMTEETDVKELLQELKQLPGVVRDDKIPEMACAKFPRITFLPIQESENKVMVYVTENECAEQKNKQVYFSKWDVHIAIVKPNEPNQD
;
A
#
# COMPACT_ATOMS: atom_id res chain seq x y z
N MET A 1 -26.35 -22.43 -15.20
CA MET A 1 -25.68 -21.82 -14.03
C MET A 1 -26.75 -21.03 -13.31
N ARG A 2 -27.00 -21.31 -12.02
CA ARG A 2 -28.33 -21.11 -11.39
C ARG A 2 -28.43 -19.71 -10.77
N ARG A 3 -29.61 -19.08 -10.89
CA ARG A 3 -29.94 -17.73 -10.38
C ARG A 3 -29.52 -17.52 -8.91
N GLU A 4 -29.58 -18.58 -8.10
CA GLU A 4 -29.18 -18.64 -6.69
C GLU A 4 -27.68 -18.34 -6.45
N GLU A 5 -26.78 -18.63 -7.40
CA GLU A 5 -25.33 -18.37 -7.24
C GLU A 5 -24.98 -16.87 -7.35
N TYR A 6 -25.88 -16.06 -7.90
CA TYR A 6 -25.68 -14.62 -8.11
C TYR A 6 -26.29 -13.75 -7.02
N GLU A 7 -27.12 -14.34 -6.15
CA GLU A 7 -27.75 -13.68 -5.00
C GLU A 7 -26.87 -13.79 -3.74
N ALA A 8 -26.04 -14.83 -3.63
CA ALA A 8 -25.12 -14.99 -2.50
C ALA A 8 -23.95 -13.98 -2.56
N PRO A 9 -23.53 -13.40 -1.41
CA PRO A 9 -22.35 -12.56 -1.35
C PRO A 9 -21.11 -13.28 -1.87
N LEU A 10 -20.38 -12.64 -2.78
CA LEU A 10 -19.09 -13.12 -3.25
C LEU A 10 -17.99 -12.66 -2.31
N HIS A 11 -17.19 -13.60 -1.82
CA HIS A 11 -16.06 -13.32 -0.96
C HIS A 11 -14.74 -13.40 -1.73
N MET A 12 -13.94 -12.34 -1.65
CA MET A 12 -12.62 -12.23 -2.26
C MET A 12 -11.60 -11.71 -1.24
N ASN A 13 -10.37 -12.20 -1.30
CA ASN A 13 -9.28 -11.66 -0.47
C ASN A 13 -8.72 -10.37 -1.07
N ARG A 14 -8.65 -10.28 -2.40
CA ARG A 14 -8.10 -9.10 -3.07
C ARG A 14 -8.75 -8.91 -4.42
N PHE A 15 -9.10 -7.66 -4.73
CA PHE A 15 -9.49 -7.22 -6.05
C PHE A 15 -8.77 -5.90 -6.36
N VAL A 16 -7.95 -5.88 -7.41
CA VAL A 16 -7.33 -4.65 -7.91
C VAL A 16 -7.57 -4.56 -9.41
N CYS A 17 -8.13 -3.46 -9.90
CA CYS A 17 -8.33 -3.21 -11.31
C CYS A 17 -7.44 -2.05 -11.76
N GLU A 18 -6.70 -2.21 -12.84
CA GLU A 18 -5.78 -1.22 -13.39
C GLU A 18 -5.93 -1.15 -14.92
N PRO A 19 -5.31 -0.16 -15.61
CA PRO A 19 -5.38 -0.12 -17.05
C PRO A 19 -4.76 -1.39 -17.64
N ALA A 20 -5.55 -2.11 -18.42
CA ALA A 20 -5.14 -3.35 -19.08
C ALA A 20 -4.84 -4.54 -18.16
N GLN A 21 -5.11 -4.46 -16.86
CA GLN A 21 -4.95 -5.61 -15.96
C GLN A 21 -5.90 -5.61 -14.77
N MET A 22 -6.21 -6.80 -14.29
CA MET A 22 -7.03 -7.02 -13.11
C MET A 22 -6.45 -8.16 -12.29
N MET A 23 -6.42 -8.01 -10.98
CA MET A 23 -5.97 -9.02 -10.04
C MET A 23 -7.12 -9.45 -9.15
N ILE A 24 -7.41 -10.75 -9.15
CA ILE A 24 -8.35 -11.39 -8.23
C ILE A 24 -7.57 -12.39 -7.40
N ASN A 25 -7.52 -12.17 -6.08
CA ASN A 25 -6.75 -12.95 -5.12
C ASN A 25 -5.27 -13.04 -5.51
N ASN A 26 -4.83 -14.19 -6.05
CA ASN A 26 -3.46 -14.46 -6.49
C ASN A 26 -3.36 -14.71 -8.01
N THR A 27 -4.40 -14.34 -8.75
CA THR A 27 -4.49 -14.51 -10.19
C THR A 27 -4.50 -13.13 -10.84
N VAL A 28 -3.60 -12.92 -11.79
CA VAL A 28 -3.49 -11.72 -12.61
C VAL A 28 -4.04 -12.02 -13.99
N TYR A 29 -4.95 -11.18 -14.45
CA TYR A 29 -5.51 -11.16 -15.78
C TYR A 29 -4.97 -9.91 -16.47
N LYS A 30 -4.21 -10.07 -17.55
CA LYS A 30 -3.54 -8.96 -18.26
C LYS A 30 -3.93 -8.99 -19.72
N ILE A 31 -4.18 -7.81 -20.28
CA ILE A 31 -4.52 -7.60 -21.68
C ILE A 31 -3.44 -6.73 -22.28
N ASP A 32 -2.75 -7.22 -23.29
CA ASP A 32 -1.74 -6.46 -24.03
C ASP A 32 -2.19 -6.28 -25.48
N ARG A 33 -1.98 -5.10 -26.05
CA ARG A 33 -2.17 -4.88 -27.49
C ARG A 33 -0.86 -5.14 -28.21
N ILE A 34 -0.88 -6.06 -29.17
CA ILE A 34 0.28 -6.36 -30.01
C ILE A 34 -0.04 -5.92 -31.43
N SER A 35 0.74 -4.98 -31.96
CA SER A 35 0.75 -4.67 -33.39
C SER A 35 1.85 -5.49 -34.06
N SER A 36 1.50 -6.27 -35.09
CA SER A 36 2.40 -7.13 -35.83
C SER A 36 3.30 -6.37 -36.82
N ILE A 37 3.99 -5.32 -36.37
CA ILE A 37 5.03 -4.65 -37.18
C ILE A 37 6.43 -5.16 -36.82
N SER A 38 6.61 -5.89 -35.70
CA SER A 38 7.94 -6.17 -35.14
C SER A 38 8.52 -7.58 -35.36
N TYR A 39 7.88 -8.45 -36.15
CA TYR A 39 8.48 -9.74 -36.53
C TYR A 39 8.70 -9.77 -38.05
N PHE A 40 9.93 -9.46 -38.46
CA PHE A 40 10.43 -9.66 -39.81
C PHE A 40 10.31 -11.14 -40.18
N ASP A 41 9.38 -11.45 -41.07
CA ASP A 41 9.50 -12.64 -41.90
C ASP A 41 10.56 -12.35 -42.98
N LYS A 42 11.45 -13.30 -43.25
CA LYS A 42 12.58 -13.11 -44.19
C LYS A 42 12.15 -13.04 -45.66
N ASP A 43 10.87 -13.22 -45.93
CA ASP A 43 10.27 -13.12 -47.24
C ASP A 43 9.38 -11.87 -47.26
N ASP A 44 9.81 -10.83 -48.00
CA ASP A 44 9.19 -9.51 -48.25
C ASP A 44 7.71 -9.54 -48.67
N LYS A 45 6.83 -10.06 -47.83
CA LYS A 45 5.40 -9.82 -47.87
C LYS A 45 5.07 -9.00 -46.64
N VAL A 46 4.77 -7.72 -46.86
CA VAL A 46 4.14 -6.87 -45.85
C VAL A 46 2.85 -7.58 -45.44
N GLY A 47 2.90 -8.36 -44.36
CA GLY A 47 1.72 -8.94 -43.75
C GLY A 47 0.80 -7.79 -43.35
N GLU A 48 -0.48 -7.88 -43.69
CA GLU A 48 -1.45 -6.88 -43.25
C GLU A 48 -1.36 -6.73 -41.73
N PRO A 49 -1.29 -5.48 -41.21
CA PRO A 49 -1.21 -5.25 -39.77
C PRO A 49 -2.42 -5.89 -39.11
N SER A 50 -2.18 -7.01 -38.44
CA SER A 50 -3.21 -7.74 -37.74
C SER A 50 -3.18 -7.27 -36.29
N ASN A 51 -4.26 -6.64 -35.85
CA ASN A 51 -4.40 -6.18 -34.47
C ASN A 51 -4.85 -7.36 -33.61
N TYR A 52 -4.02 -7.74 -32.64
CA TYR A 52 -4.36 -8.76 -31.67
C TYR A 52 -4.41 -8.15 -30.27
N LEU A 53 -5.38 -8.62 -29.48
CA LEU A 53 -5.29 -8.55 -28.02
C LEU A 53 -4.71 -9.87 -27.53
N GLU A 54 -3.66 -9.78 -26.71
CA GLU A 54 -3.10 -10.91 -25.97
C GLU A 54 -3.68 -10.89 -24.56
N PHE A 55 -4.49 -11.89 -24.24
CA PHE A 55 -5.02 -12.10 -22.90
C PHE A 55 -4.16 -13.13 -22.18
N ARG A 56 -3.57 -12.71 -21.06
CA ARG A 56 -2.71 -13.53 -20.23
C ARG A 56 -3.33 -13.72 -18.86
N THR A 57 -3.52 -14.97 -18.46
CA THR A 57 -3.89 -15.32 -17.08
C THR A 57 -2.70 -15.96 -16.38
N THR A 58 -2.23 -15.33 -15.31
CA THR A 58 -1.11 -15.83 -14.51
C THR A 58 -1.56 -16.09 -13.08
N SER A 59 -1.36 -17.32 -12.60
CA SER A 59 -1.61 -17.73 -11.22
C SER A 59 -0.39 -18.46 -10.67
N ARG A 60 -0.38 -18.79 -9.37
CA ARG A 60 0.72 -19.58 -8.76
C ARG A 60 0.95 -20.95 -9.42
N ARG A 61 -0.07 -21.53 -10.05
CA ARG A 61 -0.04 -22.90 -10.58
C ARG A 61 -0.03 -22.97 -12.10
N ARG A 62 -0.47 -21.91 -12.79
CA ARG A 62 -0.74 -21.92 -14.23
C ARG A 62 -0.50 -20.55 -14.83
N CYS A 63 0.07 -20.54 -16.03
CA CYS A 63 0.09 -19.41 -16.95
C CYS A 63 -0.63 -19.85 -18.22
N ALA A 64 -1.63 -19.07 -18.65
CA ALA A 64 -2.37 -19.29 -19.89
C ALA A 64 -2.28 -18.03 -20.74
N LEU A 65 -2.17 -18.21 -22.05
CA LEU A 65 -2.06 -17.14 -23.03
C LEU A 65 -3.03 -17.41 -24.17
N GLU A 66 -3.88 -16.44 -24.45
CA GLU A 66 -4.83 -16.47 -25.56
C GLU A 66 -4.63 -15.22 -26.40
N ARG A 67 -4.74 -15.37 -27.73
CA ARG A 67 -4.65 -14.26 -28.68
C ARG A 67 -5.95 -14.16 -29.44
N LEU A 68 -6.55 -12.99 -29.39
CA LEU A 68 -7.79 -12.68 -30.09
C LEU A 68 -7.49 -11.68 -31.19
N LEU A 69 -7.78 -12.06 -32.44
CA LEU A 69 -7.80 -11.12 -33.56
C LEU A 69 -9.03 -10.23 -33.39
N THR A 70 -8.82 -8.95 -33.11
CA THR A 70 -9.91 -8.01 -32.82
C THR A 70 -9.48 -6.56 -33.01
N ASP A 71 -10.43 -5.73 -33.40
CA ASP A 71 -10.33 -4.27 -33.42
C ASP A 71 -10.63 -3.64 -32.05
N GLN A 72 -11.12 -4.42 -31.09
CA GLN A 72 -11.46 -3.96 -29.74
C GLN A 72 -10.28 -3.29 -29.05
N THR A 73 -10.62 -2.26 -28.29
CA THR A 73 -9.72 -1.55 -27.40
C THR A 73 -9.47 -2.34 -26.13
N ILE A 74 -8.38 -2.00 -25.43
CA ILE A 74 -8.09 -2.55 -24.10
C ILE A 74 -9.23 -2.20 -23.14
N GLU A 75 -9.82 -1.00 -23.25
CA GLU A 75 -10.93 -0.56 -22.41
C GLU A 75 -12.17 -1.46 -22.59
N GLU A 76 -12.59 -1.72 -23.82
CA GLU A 76 -13.71 -2.63 -24.11
C GLU A 76 -13.44 -4.04 -23.59
N ALA A 77 -12.22 -4.53 -23.77
CA ALA A 77 -11.83 -5.85 -23.29
C ALA A 77 -11.79 -5.91 -21.75
N MET A 78 -11.39 -4.83 -21.07
CA MET A 78 -11.42 -4.73 -19.61
C MET A 78 -12.86 -4.66 -19.08
N ILE A 79 -13.75 -3.89 -19.73
CA ILE A 79 -15.20 -3.84 -19.41
C ILE A 79 -15.84 -5.23 -19.57
N TYR A 80 -15.51 -5.93 -20.65
CA TYR A 80 -15.98 -7.30 -20.85
C TYR A 80 -15.48 -8.22 -19.73
N LEU A 81 -14.19 -8.16 -19.41
CA LEU A 81 -13.56 -9.01 -18.41
C LEU A 81 -14.17 -8.80 -17.02
N THR A 82 -14.30 -7.56 -16.55
CA THR A 82 -14.97 -7.26 -15.28
C THR A 82 -16.44 -7.68 -15.32
N GLY A 83 -17.12 -7.51 -16.45
CA GLY A 83 -18.50 -7.91 -16.62
C GLY A 83 -18.72 -9.41 -16.47
N VAL A 84 -17.78 -10.24 -16.94
CA VAL A 84 -17.79 -11.69 -16.73
C VAL A 84 -17.81 -12.06 -15.23
N PHE A 85 -17.14 -11.29 -14.37
CA PHE A 85 -17.10 -11.56 -12.93
C PHE A 85 -18.26 -10.94 -12.14
N PHE A 86 -18.83 -9.83 -12.63
CA PHE A 86 -19.65 -8.95 -11.79
C PHE A 86 -21.02 -8.55 -12.38
N SER A 87 -21.23 -8.52 -13.71
CA SER A 87 -22.44 -7.93 -14.36
C SER A 87 -23.78 -8.60 -14.05
N TRP A 88 -23.81 -9.66 -13.26
CA TRP A 88 -25.03 -10.38 -12.89
C TRP A 88 -25.27 -10.42 -11.40
N ARG A 89 -24.44 -9.76 -10.61
CA ARG A 89 -24.52 -9.76 -9.15
C ARG A 89 -25.57 -8.76 -8.69
N GLN A 90 -26.47 -9.21 -7.82
CA GLN A 90 -27.49 -8.37 -7.21
C GLN A 90 -27.10 -7.94 -5.78
N GLY A 91 -26.13 -8.65 -5.18
CA GLY A 91 -25.64 -8.37 -3.83
C GLY A 91 -24.21 -7.81 -3.83
N PRO A 92 -23.78 -7.20 -2.71
CA PRO A 92 -22.46 -6.63 -2.59
C PRO A 92 -21.36 -7.70 -2.68
N VAL A 93 -20.24 -7.32 -3.28
CA VAL A 93 -19.01 -8.13 -3.31
C VAL A 93 -18.21 -7.82 -2.05
N HIS A 94 -18.02 -8.82 -1.20
CA HIS A 94 -17.19 -8.72 -0.01
C HIS A 94 -15.75 -8.96 -0.41
N VAL A 95 -14.93 -7.91 -0.33
CA VAL A 95 -13.52 -7.98 -0.68
C VAL A 95 -12.69 -7.49 0.51
N LYS A 96 -11.68 -8.25 0.92
CA LYS A 96 -10.83 -7.82 2.04
C LYS A 96 -10.02 -6.57 1.66
N CYS A 97 -9.45 -6.54 0.46
CA CYS A 97 -8.67 -5.42 -0.10
C CYS A 97 -9.15 -5.08 -1.52
N PHE A 98 -9.71 -3.90 -1.70
CA PHE A 98 -10.23 -3.36 -2.96
C PHE A 98 -9.30 -2.28 -3.50
N GLY A 99 -9.11 -2.20 -4.81
CA GLY A 99 -8.37 -1.11 -5.42
C GLY A 99 -8.76 -0.89 -6.87
N VAL A 100 -8.78 0.37 -7.29
CA VAL A 100 -8.87 0.75 -8.70
C VAL A 100 -7.79 1.79 -8.96
N ILE A 101 -6.93 1.48 -9.92
CA ILE A 101 -5.85 2.35 -10.38
C ILE A 101 -6.24 2.83 -11.77
N GLY A 102 -6.29 4.15 -11.97
CA GLY A 102 -6.78 4.73 -13.22
C GLY A 102 -8.27 5.07 -13.16
N ASN A 103 -9.06 4.50 -14.07
CA ASN A 103 -10.49 4.81 -14.21
C ASN A 103 -11.35 3.64 -13.74
N ALA A 104 -12.36 3.90 -12.91
CA ALA A 104 -13.36 2.91 -12.51
C ALA A 104 -14.40 2.61 -13.59
N SER A 105 -14.34 3.26 -14.77
CA SER A 105 -15.22 2.97 -15.92
C SER A 105 -15.19 1.52 -16.38
N TYR A 106 -14.16 0.75 -15.99
CA TYR A 106 -14.11 -0.69 -16.24
C TYR A 106 -15.10 -1.48 -15.37
N LEU A 107 -15.57 -0.96 -14.25
CA LEU A 107 -16.50 -1.66 -13.36
C LEU A 107 -17.94 -1.56 -13.88
N PRO A 108 -18.78 -2.61 -13.72
CA PRO A 108 -20.21 -2.49 -13.98
C PRO A 108 -20.84 -1.40 -13.10
N GLY A 109 -21.72 -0.57 -13.66
CA GLY A 109 -22.21 0.64 -12.97
C GLY A 109 -23.08 0.40 -11.73
N ASP A 110 -23.60 -0.81 -11.54
CA ASP A 110 -24.46 -1.23 -10.44
C ASP A 110 -23.73 -2.07 -9.38
N ILE A 111 -22.42 -2.29 -9.53
CA ILE A 111 -21.66 -3.10 -8.58
C ILE A 111 -21.37 -2.31 -7.30
N THR A 112 -21.47 -3.00 -6.16
CA THR A 112 -21.08 -2.45 -4.86
C THR A 112 -20.11 -3.38 -4.15
N PHE A 113 -19.05 -2.83 -3.58
CA PHE A 113 -18.02 -3.53 -2.83
C PHE A 113 -18.10 -3.18 -1.34
N LYS A 114 -18.04 -4.20 -0.49
CA LYS A 114 -17.82 -4.06 0.94
C LYS A 114 -16.37 -4.40 1.24
N THR A 115 -15.62 -3.43 1.76
CA THR A 115 -14.19 -3.60 2.04
C THR A 115 -13.77 -3.02 3.37
N LYS A 116 -12.69 -3.56 3.92
CA LYS A 116 -11.97 -3.01 5.08
C LYS A 116 -10.64 -2.38 4.70
N CYS A 117 -10.11 -2.74 3.52
CA CYS A 117 -8.86 -2.23 3.00
C CYS A 117 -9.04 -1.64 1.61
N LEU A 118 -8.52 -0.43 1.42
CA LEU A 118 -8.56 0.27 0.14
C LEU A 118 -7.13 0.53 -0.38
N GLN A 119 -6.86 0.13 -1.60
CA GLN A 119 -5.61 0.42 -2.31
C GLN A 119 -5.83 1.56 -3.30
N LEU A 120 -5.09 2.65 -3.13
CA LEU A 120 -5.19 3.87 -3.92
C LEU A 120 -3.84 4.21 -4.57
N PRO A 121 -3.83 4.83 -5.75
CA PRO A 121 -2.59 5.30 -6.36
C PRO A 121 -2.11 6.61 -5.72
N HIS A 122 -0.79 6.80 -5.71
CA HIS A 122 -0.14 8.09 -5.42
C HIS A 122 -0.58 9.16 -6.41
N SER A 123 -0.53 8.84 -7.70
CA SER A 123 -0.85 9.78 -8.78
C SER A 123 -2.34 9.75 -9.11
N GLY A 124 -2.99 10.92 -9.13
CA GLY A 124 -4.43 11.00 -9.41
C GLY A 124 -5.30 10.46 -8.29
N LEU A 125 -4.82 10.51 -7.04
CA LEU A 125 -5.50 10.03 -5.83
C LEU A 125 -6.96 10.47 -5.74
N GLU A 126 -7.21 11.78 -5.84
CA GLU A 126 -8.57 12.34 -5.76
C GLU A 126 -9.48 11.79 -6.87
N LYS A 127 -8.97 11.72 -8.12
CA LYS A 127 -9.72 11.14 -9.24
C LYS A 127 -10.02 9.65 -9.03
N ALA A 128 -9.07 8.91 -8.45
CA ALA A 128 -9.27 7.49 -8.14
C ALA A 128 -10.37 7.31 -7.10
N ILE A 129 -10.35 8.11 -6.03
CA ILE A 129 -11.40 8.15 -5.00
C ILE A 129 -12.75 8.50 -5.63
N GLU A 130 -12.84 9.61 -6.35
CA GLU A 130 -14.07 10.04 -7.04
C GLU A 130 -14.64 8.93 -7.93
N SER A 131 -13.77 8.22 -8.66
CA SER A 131 -14.20 7.17 -9.58
C SER A 131 -14.81 5.95 -8.88
N ILE A 132 -14.43 5.67 -7.63
CA ILE A 132 -14.91 4.49 -6.89
C ILE A 132 -15.93 4.80 -5.80
N THR A 133 -16.22 6.08 -5.54
CA THR A 133 -17.16 6.50 -4.48
C THR A 133 -18.51 5.81 -4.56
N THR A 134 -19.07 5.65 -5.76
CA THR A 134 -20.37 4.99 -5.93
C THR A 134 -20.30 3.46 -5.86
N SER A 135 -19.10 2.89 -5.95
CA SER A 135 -18.86 1.45 -5.95
C SER A 135 -18.53 0.89 -4.57
N ILE A 136 -18.40 1.73 -3.52
CA ILE A 136 -18.08 1.28 -2.17
C ILE A 136 -19.31 1.45 -1.27
N ASP A 137 -19.68 0.39 -0.56
CA ASP A 137 -20.78 0.40 0.40
C ASP A 137 -20.40 1.25 1.63
N GLU A 138 -21.33 2.08 2.11
CA GLU A 138 -21.13 2.98 3.25
C GLU A 138 -20.70 2.25 4.54
N SER A 139 -21.10 0.97 4.71
CA SER A 139 -20.70 0.16 5.87
C SER A 139 -19.21 -0.22 5.87
N SER A 140 -18.47 0.14 4.82
CA SER A 140 -17.00 -0.01 4.73
C SER A 140 -16.24 1.05 5.54
N PHE A 141 -16.90 2.13 5.99
CA PHE A 141 -16.25 3.27 6.64
C PHE A 141 -16.49 3.32 8.17
N PRO A 142 -15.50 3.79 8.95
CA PRO A 142 -14.13 4.09 8.55
C PRO A 142 -13.36 2.82 8.13
N LEU A 143 -12.39 2.97 7.24
CA LEU A 143 -11.60 1.84 6.75
C LEU A 143 -10.62 1.35 7.81
N ASP A 144 -10.43 0.04 7.92
CA ASP A 144 -9.38 -0.52 8.78
C ASP A 144 -7.99 -0.17 8.21
N THR A 145 -7.85 -0.17 6.87
CA THR A 145 -6.56 0.06 6.21
C THR A 145 -6.69 0.84 4.90
N VAL A 146 -5.81 1.81 4.69
CA VAL A 146 -5.57 2.42 3.37
C VAL A 146 -4.14 2.15 2.95
N VAL A 147 -3.96 1.71 1.71
CA VAL A 147 -2.64 1.45 1.10
C VAL A 147 -2.46 2.40 -0.08
N ILE A 148 -1.51 3.31 0.01
CA ILE A 148 -1.11 4.18 -1.11
C ILE A 148 0.05 3.52 -1.85
N THR A 149 -0.12 3.27 -3.14
CA THR A 149 0.87 2.59 -4.01
C THR A 149 1.12 3.36 -5.30
N GLU A 150 1.91 2.79 -6.21
CA GLU A 150 2.33 3.38 -7.48
C GLU A 150 3.37 4.50 -7.37
N ALA A 151 4.01 4.80 -8.49
CA ALA A 151 4.96 5.91 -8.53
C ALA A 151 4.22 7.25 -8.45
N ARG A 152 4.71 8.18 -7.60
CA ARG A 152 4.36 9.60 -7.73
C ARG A 152 4.86 10.10 -9.08
N ARG A 153 4.02 10.85 -9.80
CA ARG A 153 4.42 11.55 -11.04
C ARG A 153 4.89 12.98 -10.76
N ASP A 154 4.39 13.56 -9.67
CA ASP A 154 4.70 14.93 -9.28
C ASP A 154 5.63 14.95 -8.06
N HIS A 155 6.55 15.92 -8.04
CA HIS A 155 7.47 16.16 -6.93
C HIS A 155 6.80 16.93 -5.77
N GLU A 156 5.55 17.36 -5.95
CA GLU A 156 4.84 18.13 -4.95
C GLU A 156 4.39 17.23 -3.79
N ILE A 157 4.41 17.83 -2.61
CA ILE A 157 3.88 17.24 -1.38
C ILE A 157 2.37 17.15 -1.57
N MET A 158 1.86 15.98 -1.98
CA MET A 158 0.43 15.73 -1.96
C MET A 158 0.02 15.48 -0.52
N PRO A 159 -0.84 16.33 0.06
CA PRO A 159 -1.35 16.02 1.36
C PRO A 159 -2.46 14.97 1.23
N TYR A 160 -2.33 13.89 2.00
CA TYR A 160 -3.35 12.84 2.12
C TYR A 160 -4.55 13.33 2.94
N HIS A 161 -5.24 14.34 2.42
CA HIS A 161 -6.27 15.07 3.17
C HIS A 161 -7.66 14.47 3.09
N HIS A 162 -7.91 13.55 2.15
CA HIS A 162 -9.21 12.93 2.00
C HIS A 162 -9.62 12.18 3.26
N GLN A 163 -10.90 12.30 3.64
CA GLN A 163 -11.42 11.78 4.91
C GLN A 163 -11.20 10.27 5.06
N TRP A 164 -11.41 9.50 3.99
CA TRP A 164 -11.16 8.05 3.98
C TRP A 164 -9.73 7.68 4.36
N ILE A 165 -8.76 8.54 4.05
CA ILE A 165 -7.36 8.30 4.37
C ILE A 165 -7.10 8.74 5.81
N LYS A 166 -7.54 9.94 6.21
CA LYS A 166 -7.35 10.47 7.57
C LYS A 166 -7.96 9.59 8.66
N GLU A 167 -9.15 9.04 8.41
CA GLU A 167 -9.89 8.23 9.38
C GLU A 167 -9.50 6.74 9.35
N ALA A 168 -8.63 6.33 8.42
CA ALA A 168 -8.19 4.95 8.35
C ALA A 168 -7.41 4.56 9.62
N GLY A 169 -7.70 3.37 10.17
CA GLY A 169 -7.00 2.86 11.34
C GLY A 169 -5.50 2.69 11.10
N TYR A 170 -5.15 2.16 9.92
CA TYR A 170 -3.78 1.97 9.46
C TYR A 170 -3.57 2.57 8.06
N LEU A 171 -2.53 3.39 7.91
CA LEU A 171 -2.12 3.97 6.64
C LEU A 171 -0.77 3.40 6.20
N GLN A 172 -0.76 2.64 5.11
CA GLN A 172 0.47 2.15 4.49
C GLN A 172 0.78 2.98 3.24
N ILE A 173 2.01 3.44 3.11
CA ILE A 173 2.48 4.24 1.98
C ILE A 173 3.69 3.54 1.37
N LEU A 174 3.61 3.27 0.07
CA LEU A 174 4.61 2.56 -0.71
C LEU A 174 5.09 3.45 -1.86
N ASP A 175 6.17 4.19 -1.61
CA ASP A 175 6.77 5.09 -2.59
C ASP A 175 8.10 4.54 -3.13
N ARG A 176 8.22 4.55 -4.45
CA ARG A 176 9.41 4.09 -5.18
C ARG A 176 10.23 5.23 -5.75
N GLN A 177 9.80 6.48 -5.55
CA GLN A 177 10.52 7.64 -6.04
C GLN A 177 11.76 7.93 -5.21
N LYS A 178 12.79 8.45 -5.89
CA LYS A 178 14.12 8.71 -5.32
C LYS A 178 14.37 10.15 -4.86
N VAL A 179 13.38 11.05 -4.96
CA VAL A 179 13.60 12.49 -4.75
C VAL A 179 12.45 13.14 -3.95
N VAL A 180 11.88 12.44 -2.98
CA VAL A 180 10.76 12.95 -2.17
C VAL A 180 11.23 13.21 -0.74
N ASN A 181 11.07 14.45 -0.28
CA ASN A 181 11.18 14.79 1.14
C ASN A 181 9.86 14.43 1.82
N TRP A 182 9.91 13.41 2.65
CA TRP A 182 8.73 12.81 3.26
C TRP A 182 8.41 13.42 4.62
N LEU A 183 9.39 14.05 5.27
CA LEU A 183 9.26 14.55 6.63
C LEU A 183 8.04 15.48 6.84
N PRO A 184 7.80 16.52 6.00
CA PRO A 184 6.62 17.37 6.17
C PRO A 184 5.29 16.60 6.05
N THR A 185 5.26 15.58 5.20
CA THR A 185 4.05 14.75 5.03
C THR A 185 3.82 13.91 6.28
N MET A 186 4.88 13.25 6.78
CA MET A 186 4.80 12.40 7.96
C MET A 186 4.38 13.17 9.22
N MET A 187 4.89 14.39 9.39
CA MET A 187 4.51 15.28 10.51
C MET A 187 3.04 15.74 10.44
N ALA A 188 2.46 15.82 9.23
CA ALA A 188 1.08 16.27 9.01
C ALA A 188 0.04 15.14 9.09
N LEU A 189 0.46 13.88 9.01
CA LEU A 189 -0.45 12.74 9.13
C LEU A 189 -0.94 12.59 10.57
N THR A 190 -2.21 12.20 10.72
CA THR A 190 -2.91 12.09 12.00
C THR A 190 -3.45 10.68 12.25
N ASN A 191 -3.19 9.75 11.34
CA ASN A 191 -3.55 8.34 11.50
C ASN A 191 -2.89 7.75 12.74
N LYS A 192 -3.61 6.86 13.41
CA LYS A 192 -3.10 6.17 14.60
C LYS A 192 -1.90 5.28 14.27
N GLU A 193 -1.96 4.55 13.16
CA GLU A 193 -0.86 3.70 12.72
C GLU A 193 -0.45 4.05 11.29
N ILE A 194 0.83 4.32 11.08
CA ILE A 194 1.39 4.67 9.77
C ILE A 194 2.59 3.78 9.47
N HIS A 195 2.68 3.31 8.24
CA HIS A 195 3.88 2.66 7.72
C HIS A 195 4.33 3.33 6.43
N LEU A 196 5.50 3.95 6.45
CA LEU A 196 6.12 4.51 5.26
C LEU A 196 7.21 3.56 4.76
N GLN A 197 7.05 3.13 3.52
CA GLN A 197 8.10 2.51 2.75
C GLN A 197 8.54 3.42 1.61
N SER A 198 9.73 4.00 1.74
CA SER A 198 10.34 4.89 0.76
C SER A 198 11.84 4.59 0.62
N TRP A 199 12.41 4.87 -0.56
CA TRP A 199 13.86 4.75 -0.79
C TRP A 199 14.63 5.97 -0.28
N THR A 200 13.92 7.05 0.04
CA THR A 200 14.51 8.37 0.29
C THR A 200 14.36 8.83 1.72
N PHE A 201 13.69 8.07 2.58
CA PHE A 201 13.55 8.47 3.97
C PHE A 201 14.86 8.20 4.70
N LEU A 202 15.63 9.25 4.93
CA LEU A 202 16.98 9.16 5.47
C LEU A 202 16.99 9.23 7.00
N LYS A 203 18.16 8.91 7.58
CA LYS A 203 18.45 9.02 9.01
C LYS A 203 17.99 10.37 9.60
N ASP A 204 18.38 11.46 8.95
CA ASP A 204 18.15 12.82 9.46
C ASP A 204 16.65 13.18 9.46
N GLU A 205 15.88 12.69 8.47
CA GLU A 205 14.42 12.84 8.46
C GLU A 205 13.78 12.02 9.59
N CYS A 206 14.31 10.83 9.89
CA CYS A 206 13.83 10.02 11.01
C CYS A 206 14.13 10.67 12.35
N ALA A 207 15.33 11.23 12.52
CA ALA A 207 15.70 12.00 13.70
C ALA A 207 14.76 13.21 13.88
N GLY A 208 14.53 13.98 12.82
CA GLY A 208 13.60 15.12 12.86
C GLY A 208 12.15 14.73 13.21
N LEU A 209 11.69 13.56 12.78
CA LEU A 209 10.37 13.05 13.17
C LEU A 209 10.31 12.62 14.64
N ILE A 210 11.39 12.07 15.19
CA ILE A 210 11.48 11.72 16.61
C ILE A 210 11.51 13.00 17.46
N GLU A 211 12.26 14.00 17.04
CA GLU A 211 12.31 15.32 17.68
C GLU A 211 10.92 15.97 17.72
N ASP A 212 10.20 15.96 16.60
CA ASP A 212 8.79 16.41 16.52
C ASP A 212 7.90 15.72 17.55
N PHE A 213 8.04 14.39 17.70
CA PHE A 213 7.29 13.61 18.69
C PHE A 213 7.71 13.93 20.13
N MET A 214 8.97 14.28 20.37
CA MET A 214 9.45 14.69 21.69
C MET A 214 8.97 16.10 22.06
N GLU A 215 8.90 17.02 21.10
CA GLU A 215 8.51 18.41 21.33
C GLU A 215 7.00 18.58 21.42
N MET A 216 6.25 18.08 20.43
CA MET A 216 4.80 18.29 20.34
C MET A 216 3.99 17.14 20.95
N GLY A 217 4.57 15.95 21.05
CA GLY A 217 3.83 14.74 21.38
C GLY A 217 2.85 14.33 20.27
N ARG A 218 2.17 13.20 20.49
CA ARG A 218 0.98 12.75 19.75
C ARG A 218 0.04 12.04 20.71
N ASP A 219 -1.14 11.68 20.23
CA ASP A 219 -2.08 10.88 21.01
C ASP A 219 -1.46 9.53 21.40
N PRO A 220 -1.61 9.09 22.67
CA PRO A 220 -1.10 7.80 23.10
C PRO A 220 -1.62 6.63 22.24
N GLY A 221 -0.72 5.72 21.87
CA GLY A 221 -1.01 4.64 20.95
C GLY A 221 -0.84 5.01 19.47
N THR A 222 -0.44 6.24 19.16
CA THR A 222 0.06 6.59 17.82
C THR A 222 1.38 5.88 17.56
N SER A 223 1.51 5.25 16.39
CA SER A 223 2.71 4.55 15.97
C SER A 223 3.02 4.82 14.49
N ILE A 224 4.28 5.14 14.22
CA ILE A 224 4.83 5.29 12.87
C ILE A 224 5.96 4.27 12.72
N SER A 225 5.94 3.55 11.61
CA SER A 225 7.04 2.68 11.20
C SER A 225 7.61 3.14 9.87
N ILE A 226 8.93 3.20 9.78
CA ILE A 226 9.65 3.72 8.62
C ILE A 226 10.67 2.70 8.16
N ALA A 227 10.55 2.35 6.88
CA ALA A 227 11.51 1.54 6.15
C ALA A 227 12.87 2.24 6.05
N MET A 228 13.93 1.60 6.55
CA MET A 228 15.32 2.02 6.38
C MET A 228 16.17 0.92 5.76
N THR A 229 16.94 1.28 4.74
CA THR A 229 17.74 0.33 3.96
C THR A 229 19.10 0.06 4.61
N GLU A 230 19.80 1.12 5.02
CA GLU A 230 21.18 1.03 5.46
C GLU A 230 21.27 0.73 6.97
N GLU A 231 21.95 -0.36 7.32
CA GLU A 231 22.17 -0.76 8.72
C GLU A 231 23.02 0.27 9.49
N THR A 232 23.95 0.94 8.80
CA THR A 232 24.80 1.99 9.37
C THR A 232 23.97 3.17 9.85
N ASP A 233 23.00 3.60 9.03
CA ASP A 233 22.13 4.74 9.33
C ASP A 233 21.27 4.45 10.56
N VAL A 234 20.71 3.23 10.65
CA VAL A 234 19.96 2.77 11.83
C VAL A 234 20.87 2.75 13.07
N LYS A 235 22.11 2.27 12.95
CA LYS A 235 23.08 2.26 14.07
C LYS A 235 23.41 3.66 14.55
N GLU A 236 23.71 4.56 13.63
CA GLU A 236 24.03 5.96 13.93
C GLU A 236 22.86 6.66 14.60
N LEU A 237 21.65 6.53 14.04
CA LEU A 237 20.42 7.08 14.64
C LEU A 237 20.28 6.63 16.10
N LEU A 238 20.32 5.32 16.34
CA LEU A 238 20.17 4.79 17.70
C LEU A 238 21.30 5.27 18.62
N GLN A 239 22.53 5.43 18.13
CA GLN A 239 23.66 5.96 18.90
C GLN A 239 23.45 7.43 19.27
N GLU A 240 22.98 8.26 18.34
CA GLU A 240 22.65 9.67 18.56
C GLU A 240 21.54 9.82 19.60
N LEU A 241 20.45 9.07 19.46
CA LEU A 241 19.35 9.06 20.43
C LEU A 241 19.82 8.67 21.84
N LYS A 242 20.84 7.80 21.95
CA LYS A 242 21.41 7.40 23.26
C LYS A 242 22.01 8.58 24.04
N GLN A 243 22.54 9.56 23.33
CA GLN A 243 23.24 10.69 23.94
C GLN A 243 22.28 11.79 24.39
N LEU A 244 21.00 11.70 24.02
CA LEU A 244 20.00 12.69 24.40
C LEU A 244 19.71 12.64 25.92
N PRO A 245 19.54 13.80 26.58
CA PRO A 245 19.22 13.86 27.99
C PRO A 245 17.91 13.15 28.34
N GLY A 246 17.89 12.41 29.45
CA GLY A 246 16.67 11.74 29.95
C GLY A 246 16.28 10.46 29.21
N VAL A 247 17.06 10.03 28.22
CA VAL A 247 16.80 8.78 27.50
C VAL A 247 17.06 7.55 28.38
N VAL A 248 16.12 6.62 28.35
CA VAL A 248 16.20 5.32 29.04
C VAL A 248 16.22 4.21 28.00
N ARG A 249 17.14 3.26 28.15
CA ARG A 249 17.15 2.05 27.33
C ARG A 249 16.69 0.87 28.16
N ASP A 250 15.74 0.12 27.61
CA ASP A 250 15.37 -1.17 28.16
C ASP A 250 16.14 -2.26 27.41
N ASP A 251 16.91 -3.04 28.17
CA ASP A 251 17.67 -4.19 27.68
C ASP A 251 16.80 -5.47 27.68
N LYS A 252 15.55 -5.40 28.17
CA LYS A 252 14.56 -6.44 27.91
C LYS A 252 14.29 -6.47 26.42
N ILE A 253 14.57 -7.62 25.81
CA ILE A 253 14.24 -7.90 24.43
C ILE A 253 12.71 -7.97 24.37
N PRO A 254 11.99 -6.98 23.82
CA PRO A 254 10.60 -7.23 23.46
C PRO A 254 10.61 -8.36 22.44
N GLU A 255 9.61 -9.25 22.46
CA GLU A 255 9.36 -10.21 21.36
C GLU A 255 9.33 -9.54 19.98
N MET A 256 9.18 -8.21 19.96
CA MET A 256 9.07 -7.34 18.79
C MET A 256 10.41 -6.81 18.26
N ALA A 257 11.54 -6.85 18.98
CA ALA A 257 12.81 -6.28 18.50
C ALA A 257 13.65 -7.32 17.77
N CYS A 258 14.40 -6.89 16.74
CA CYS A 258 15.27 -7.81 16.01
C CYS A 258 16.58 -8.09 16.78
N ALA A 259 17.20 -9.26 16.51
CA ALA A 259 18.41 -9.69 17.19
C ALA A 259 19.60 -8.72 17.03
N LYS A 260 19.65 -7.96 15.93
CA LYS A 260 20.72 -6.96 15.69
C LYS A 260 20.52 -5.66 16.48
N PHE A 261 19.27 -5.31 16.76
CA PHE A 261 18.90 -4.08 17.47
C PHE A 261 17.96 -4.41 18.63
N PRO A 262 18.42 -5.19 19.63
CA PRO A 262 17.55 -5.83 20.61
C PRO A 262 16.97 -4.87 21.68
N ARG A 263 17.34 -3.59 21.63
CA ARG A 263 17.04 -2.62 22.70
C ARG A 263 15.93 -1.68 22.28
N ILE A 264 15.05 -1.37 23.23
CA ILE A 264 14.08 -0.28 23.10
C ILE A 264 14.68 0.99 23.69
N THR A 265 14.48 2.12 23.01
CA THR A 265 14.86 3.44 23.49
C THR A 265 13.59 4.24 23.85
N PHE A 266 13.52 4.75 25.08
CA PHE A 266 12.46 5.63 25.54
C PHE A 266 12.98 7.05 25.69
N LEU A 267 12.35 8.00 25.02
CA LEU A 267 12.69 9.41 25.06
C LEU A 267 11.59 10.20 25.78
N PRO A 268 11.95 11.22 26.58
CA PRO A 268 10.97 12.08 27.24
C PRO A 268 10.24 12.95 26.23
N ILE A 269 8.96 13.23 26.48
CA ILE A 269 8.18 14.23 25.75
C ILE A 269 8.10 15.48 26.62
N GLN A 270 8.23 16.66 26.01
CA GLN A 270 8.15 17.92 26.73
C GLN A 270 6.80 18.06 27.44
N GLU A 271 6.83 18.40 28.72
CA GLU A 271 5.63 18.67 29.55
C GLU A 271 4.61 17.51 29.58
N SER A 272 5.04 16.27 29.33
CA SER A 272 4.19 15.09 29.33
C SER A 272 4.80 13.94 30.12
N GLU A 273 3.96 13.11 30.73
CA GLU A 273 4.39 11.85 31.35
C GLU A 273 4.55 10.71 30.33
N ASN A 274 3.99 10.89 29.12
CA ASN A 274 4.14 9.96 28.01
C ASN A 274 5.59 9.95 27.51
N LYS A 275 5.96 8.88 26.80
CA LYS A 275 7.29 8.71 26.24
C LYS A 275 7.22 8.36 24.76
N VAL A 276 8.22 8.80 24.01
CA VAL A 276 8.48 8.28 22.66
C VAL A 276 9.23 6.97 22.83
N MET A 277 8.66 5.88 22.33
CA MET A 277 9.29 4.57 22.26
C MET A 277 9.85 4.35 20.85
N VAL A 278 11.13 4.03 20.76
CA VAL A 278 11.82 3.72 19.51
C VAL A 278 12.42 2.33 19.55
N TYR A 279 12.09 1.50 18.56
CA TYR A 279 12.66 0.15 18.39
C TYR A 279 12.77 -0.22 16.91
N VAL A 280 13.47 -1.32 16.61
CA VAL A 280 13.74 -1.73 15.22
C VAL A 280 13.32 -3.18 15.00
N THR A 281 12.61 -3.44 13.91
CA THR A 281 12.31 -4.79 13.41
C THR A 281 13.09 -5.09 12.14
N GLU A 282 13.29 -6.38 11.87
CA GLU A 282 13.75 -6.84 10.57
C GLU A 282 12.53 -7.07 9.67
N ASN A 283 12.56 -6.55 8.45
CA ASN A 283 11.50 -6.77 7.48
C ASN A 283 11.73 -8.13 6.80
N GLU A 284 11.13 -9.19 7.34
CA GLU A 284 11.28 -10.56 6.84
C GLU A 284 10.81 -10.74 5.38
N CYS A 285 10.06 -9.78 4.85
CA CYS A 285 9.57 -9.84 3.48
C CYS A 285 10.65 -9.47 2.44
N ALA A 286 11.75 -8.80 2.82
CA ALA A 286 12.85 -8.45 1.92
C ALA A 286 13.61 -9.66 1.32
N GLU A 287 13.46 -10.86 1.91
CA GLU A 287 14.17 -12.07 1.46
C GLU A 287 13.39 -12.93 0.44
N GLN A 288 12.16 -12.56 0.07
CA GLN A 288 11.39 -13.31 -0.91
C GLN A 288 11.84 -13.02 -2.35
N LYS A 289 12.89 -13.73 -2.78
CA LYS A 289 13.65 -13.67 -4.05
C LYS A 289 12.88 -13.56 -5.39
N ASN A 290 11.55 -13.54 -5.46
CA ASN A 290 10.82 -13.60 -6.73
C ASN A 290 9.53 -12.78 -6.85
N LYS A 291 9.21 -11.90 -5.90
CA LYS A 291 8.08 -10.97 -6.05
C LYS A 291 8.46 -9.62 -5.44
N GLN A 292 8.07 -8.52 -6.10
CA GLN A 292 8.27 -7.14 -5.62
C GLN A 292 7.77 -6.98 -4.18
N VAL A 293 8.64 -7.09 -3.18
CA VAL A 293 8.21 -7.24 -1.79
C VAL A 293 9.29 -6.60 -0.91
N TYR A 294 9.05 -5.35 -0.52
CA TYR A 294 9.84 -4.46 0.35
C TYR A 294 11.26 -4.10 -0.12
N PHE A 295 11.61 -2.82 0.02
CA PHE A 295 12.90 -2.27 -0.43
C PHE A 295 13.87 -1.96 0.72
N SER A 296 13.44 -2.15 1.97
CA SER A 296 14.22 -1.95 3.18
C SER A 296 14.40 -3.27 3.92
N LYS A 297 15.51 -3.39 4.64
CA LYS A 297 15.77 -4.53 5.53
C LYS A 297 15.27 -4.27 6.95
N TRP A 298 15.19 -3.00 7.35
CA TRP A 298 14.84 -2.59 8.70
C TRP A 298 13.61 -1.70 8.67
N ASP A 299 12.78 -1.80 9.71
CA ASP A 299 11.78 -0.79 10.02
C ASP A 299 12.09 -0.18 11.38
N VAL A 300 12.23 1.14 11.44
CA VAL A 300 12.32 1.90 12.68
C VAL A 300 10.90 2.28 13.10
N HIS A 301 10.51 1.82 14.29
CA HIS A 301 9.21 2.08 14.88
C HIS A 301 9.35 3.20 15.89
N ILE A 302 8.44 4.18 15.83
CA ILE A 302 8.31 5.31 16.72
C ILE A 302 6.88 5.27 17.25
N ALA A 303 6.68 5.21 18.56
CA ALA A 303 5.36 5.12 19.16
C ALA A 303 5.23 5.99 20.41
N ILE A 304 4.04 6.56 20.64
CA ILE A 304 3.73 7.22 21.90
C ILE A 304 3.16 6.21 22.88
N VAL A 305 3.86 6.02 24.00
CA VAL A 305 3.43 5.11 25.06
C VAL A 305 3.13 5.90 26.33
N LYS A 306 2.10 5.46 27.05
CA LYS A 306 1.87 5.91 28.42
C LYS A 306 2.96 5.34 29.32
N PRO A 307 3.35 6.05 30.39
CA PRO A 307 4.15 5.42 31.43
C PRO A 307 3.37 4.21 31.95
N ASN A 308 4.04 3.06 32.10
CA ASN A 308 3.42 1.91 32.75
C ASN A 308 2.90 2.39 34.11
N GLU A 309 1.59 2.28 34.34
CA GLU A 309 1.10 2.28 35.72
C GLU A 309 1.90 1.18 36.43
N PRO A 310 2.57 1.47 37.55
CA PRO A 310 3.22 0.42 38.30
C PRO A 310 2.15 -0.62 38.61
N ASN A 311 2.36 -1.86 38.16
CA ASN A 311 1.56 -2.99 38.60
C ASN A 311 1.48 -2.89 40.12
N GLN A 312 0.29 -2.57 40.63
CA GLN A 312 -0.02 -2.68 42.04
C GLN A 312 -0.12 -4.17 42.33
N ASP A 313 1.03 -4.81 42.52
CA ASP A 313 1.15 -6.08 43.23
C ASP A 313 1.25 -5.82 44.74
#